data_AF-A0ABD2K8S7-F1
#
_entry.id   AF-A0ABD2K8S7-F1
#
_cell.length_a   1.000
_cell.length_b   1.000
_cell.length_c   1.000
_cell.angle_alpha   90.00
_cell.angle_beta   90.00
_cell.angle_gamma   90.00
#
_symmetry.space_group_name_H-M   'P 1'
#
loop_
_entity.id
_entity.type
_entity.pdbx_description
1 polymer ?
#
loop_
_entity_poly.entity_id
_entity_poly.type
_entity_poly.pdbx_seq_one_letter_code
_entity_poly.pdbx_strand_id
1 'polypeptide(L)'
;MLLGGGGYIPRNVARCWTYETALALDEELSDDLPYNDFFEYFAPNYCLRINADSKVTNHNTENYLRTVQNRVFENLNNLSHVPSVQMQEIPEDGMQIDESAAQDEANPDRRLPAEISDHMTAHPGEFYEGENESEDRRNRHKYKRSGCKTTNGEQTEPMEEDEMKQDKSKRINKQLLVAEQ
;
A
#
# COMPACT_ATOMS: atom_id res chain seq x y z
N MET A 1 -6.82 18.99 11.16
CA MET A 1 -5.40 19.41 11.21
C MET A 1 -5.08 19.81 12.64
N LEU A 2 -4.13 19.13 13.28
CA LEU A 2 -3.66 19.46 14.63
C LEU A 2 -2.41 20.33 14.50
N LEU A 3 -2.39 21.45 15.21
CA LEU A 3 -1.28 22.39 15.22
C LEU A 3 -0.84 22.60 16.67
N GLY A 4 0.46 22.82 16.85
CA GLY A 4 0.99 23.27 18.12
C GLY A 4 0.62 24.72 18.43
N GLY A 5 1.25 25.28 19.46
CA GLY A 5 1.04 26.66 19.89
C GLY A 5 1.99 27.04 21.01
N GLY A 6 1.60 28.05 21.79
CA GLY A 6 2.39 28.53 22.92
C GLY A 6 2.50 27.50 24.05
N GLY A 7 3.67 27.47 24.70
CA GLY A 7 3.92 26.63 25.87
C GLY A 7 5.25 26.99 26.50
N TYR A 8 5.22 27.57 27.70
CA TYR A 8 6.40 28.20 28.32
C TYR A 8 7.13 27.28 29.31
N ILE A 9 6.62 26.07 29.53
CA ILE A 9 7.24 25.04 30.36
C ILE A 9 7.51 23.82 29.45
N PRO A 10 8.69 23.70 28.83
CA PRO A 10 8.96 22.71 27.77
C PRO A 10 8.66 21.26 28.17
N ARG A 11 8.99 20.89 29.42
CA ARG A 11 8.69 19.56 29.97
C ARG A 11 7.18 19.24 30.01
N ASN A 12 6.32 20.25 30.16
CA ASN A 12 4.87 20.07 30.16
C ASN A 12 4.32 20.09 28.72
N VAL A 13 4.95 20.86 27.83
CA VAL A 13 4.62 20.88 26.40
C VAL A 13 4.86 19.50 25.79
N ALA A 14 6.02 18.91 26.07
CA ALA A 14 6.34 17.55 25.62
C ALA A 14 5.29 16.53 26.08
N ARG A 15 4.95 16.53 27.38
CA ARG A 15 3.91 15.64 27.93
C ARG A 15 2.54 15.83 27.25
N CYS A 16 2.11 17.09 27.09
CA CYS A 16 0.83 17.43 26.49
C CYS A 16 0.76 16.92 25.05
N TRP A 17 1.74 17.25 24.21
CA TRP A 17 1.72 16.85 22.80
C TRP A 17 1.88 15.33 22.62
N THR A 18 2.67 14.66 23.45
CA THR A 18 2.75 13.18 23.42
C THR A 18 1.39 12.56 23.71
N TYR A 19 0.68 13.06 24.72
CA TYR A 19 -0.64 12.53 25.09
C TYR A 19 -1.72 12.86 24.03
N GLU A 20 -1.76 14.10 23.54
CA GLU A 20 -2.70 14.52 22.48
C GLU A 20 -2.46 13.76 21.16
N THR A 21 -1.21 13.42 20.84
CA THR A 21 -0.89 12.59 19.67
C THR A 21 -1.42 11.16 19.83
N ALA A 22 -1.31 10.59 21.03
CA ALA A 22 -1.88 9.27 21.31
C ALA A 22 -3.41 9.27 21.21
N LEU A 23 -4.08 10.31 21.72
CA LEU A 23 -5.53 10.48 21.55
C LEU A 23 -5.94 10.61 20.07
N ALA A 24 -5.14 11.30 19.26
CA ALA A 24 -5.40 11.41 17.83
C ALA A 24 -5.24 10.06 17.09
N LEU A 25 -4.42 9.16 17.62
CA LEU A 25 -4.24 7.79 17.13
C LEU A 25 -5.18 6.78 17.80
N ASP A 26 -6.00 7.22 18.75
CA ASP A 26 -6.85 6.38 19.60
C ASP A 26 -6.07 5.28 20.35
N GLU A 27 -4.84 5.60 20.80
CA GLU A 27 -3.99 4.70 21.58
C GLU A 27 -3.87 5.13 23.05
N GLU A 28 -3.87 4.15 23.95
CA GLU A 28 -3.69 4.36 25.38
C GLU A 28 -2.21 4.27 25.78
N LEU A 29 -1.67 5.35 26.35
CA LEU A 29 -0.30 5.41 26.84
C LEU A 29 -0.21 5.12 28.34
N SER A 30 0.87 4.43 28.73
CA SER A 30 1.27 4.31 30.13
C SER A 30 1.60 5.69 30.73
N ASP A 31 1.36 5.84 32.04
CA ASP A 31 1.76 7.04 32.75
C ASP A 31 3.27 7.09 33.04
N ASP A 32 3.94 5.94 33.09
CA ASP A 32 5.40 5.87 33.28
C ASP A 32 6.14 6.24 31.99
N LEU A 33 7.00 7.25 32.06
CA LEU A 33 7.73 7.70 30.88
C LEU A 33 8.79 6.66 30.46
N PRO A 34 8.88 6.33 29.16
CA PRO A 34 9.96 5.52 28.64
C PRO A 34 11.28 6.28 28.69
N TYR A 35 12.39 5.54 28.82
CA TYR A 35 13.72 6.11 28.80
C TYR A 35 14.00 6.82 27.47
N ASN A 36 14.55 8.04 27.54
CA ASN A 36 14.94 8.86 26.41
C ASN A 36 16.08 9.79 26.80
N ASP A 37 16.73 10.43 25.83
CA ASP A 37 17.88 11.34 26.06
C ASP A 37 17.53 12.53 26.99
N PHE A 38 16.26 12.89 27.06
CA PHE A 38 15.73 13.99 27.87
C PHE A 38 15.05 13.51 29.17
N PHE A 39 15.24 12.25 29.56
CA PHE A 39 14.49 11.63 30.66
C PHE A 39 14.66 12.38 31.98
N GLU A 40 15.86 12.90 32.25
CA GLU A 40 16.18 13.68 33.45
C GLU A 40 15.37 14.98 33.59
N TYR A 41 14.89 15.57 32.48
CA TYR A 41 14.07 16.79 32.51
C TYR A 41 12.68 16.56 33.14
N PHE A 42 12.26 15.30 33.29
CA PHE A 42 10.96 14.92 33.83
C PHE A 42 10.98 14.55 35.32
N ALA A 43 12.14 14.64 35.97
CA ALA A 43 12.27 14.49 37.42
C ALA A 43 11.34 15.47 38.19
N PRO A 44 10.87 15.11 39.41
CA PRO A 44 11.21 13.91 40.18
C PRO A 44 10.30 12.69 39.91
N ASN A 45 9.12 12.89 39.32
CA ASN A 45 8.10 11.84 39.24
C ASN A 45 8.23 10.94 38.00
N TYR A 46 8.84 11.42 36.91
CA TYR A 46 8.98 10.69 35.65
C TYR A 46 7.65 10.16 35.07
N CYS A 47 6.53 10.82 35.38
CA CYS A 47 5.21 10.50 34.83
C CYS A 47 4.84 11.42 33.66
N LEU A 48 3.97 10.92 32.78
CA LEU A 48 3.36 11.63 31.67
C LEU A 48 2.32 12.64 32.17
N ARG A 49 1.47 12.26 33.13
CA ARG A 49 0.44 13.13 33.69
C ARG A 49 1.05 14.15 34.66
N ILE A 50 0.54 15.38 34.57
CA ILE A 50 0.95 16.48 35.43
C ILE A 50 -0.05 16.55 36.59
N ASN A 51 0.44 16.38 37.81
CA ASN A 51 -0.36 16.70 38.99
C ASN A 51 -0.43 18.23 39.11
N ALA A 52 -1.62 18.78 38.93
CA ALA A 52 -1.85 20.19 39.14
C ALA A 52 -1.67 20.49 40.64
N ASP A 53 -0.53 21.07 41.01
CA ASP A 53 -0.38 21.73 42.30
C ASP A 53 -1.40 22.89 42.33
N SER A 54 -2.55 22.65 42.94
CA SER A 54 -3.69 23.58 43.07
C SER A 54 -3.38 24.79 43.96
N LYS A 55 -2.18 25.36 43.87
CA LYS A 55 -1.78 26.58 44.58
C LYS A 55 -2.47 27.82 44.01
N VAL A 56 -3.08 27.72 42.84
CA VAL A 56 -3.80 28.82 42.18
C VAL A 56 -5.29 28.67 42.43
N THR A 57 -5.89 29.68 43.06
CA THR A 57 -7.35 29.75 43.25
C THR A 57 -8.05 29.93 41.91
N ASN A 58 -9.05 29.09 41.64
CA ASN A 58 -9.90 29.25 40.46
C ASN A 58 -10.84 30.46 40.64
N HIS A 59 -10.66 31.50 39.82
CA HIS A 59 -11.49 32.70 39.83
C HIS A 59 -12.66 32.62 38.82
N ASN A 60 -12.79 31.52 38.08
CA ASN A 60 -13.87 31.31 37.13
C ASN A 60 -15.13 30.87 37.88
N THR A 61 -15.95 31.84 38.27
CA THR A 61 -17.26 31.56 38.89
C THR A 61 -18.21 30.97 37.86
N GLU A 62 -19.11 30.08 38.30
CA GLU A 62 -20.09 29.45 37.42
C GLU A 62 -20.98 30.47 36.69
N ASN A 63 -21.38 31.54 37.39
CA ASN A 63 -22.17 32.63 36.82
C ASN A 63 -21.44 33.35 35.68
N TYR A 64 -20.13 33.59 35.83
CA TYR A 64 -19.31 34.20 34.77
C TYR A 64 -19.24 33.31 33.53
N LEU A 65 -18.97 32.01 33.73
CA LEU A 65 -18.89 31.04 32.63
C LEU A 65 -20.22 30.95 31.87
N ARG A 66 -21.35 30.88 32.57
CA ARG A 66 -22.68 30.86 31.95
C ARG A 66 -22.97 32.12 31.15
N THR A 67 -22.57 33.28 31.66
CA THR A 67 -22.74 34.56 30.95
C THR A 67 -21.98 34.59 29.64
N VAL A 68 -20.70 34.14 29.65
CA VAL A 68 -19.89 34.04 28.43
C VAL A 68 -20.46 33.01 27.47
N GLN A 69 -20.88 31.85 27.97
CA GLN A 69 -21.49 30.79 27.17
C GLN A 69 -22.74 31.26 26.43
N ASN A 70 -23.67 31.93 27.13
CA ASN A 70 -24.89 32.47 26.51
C ASN A 70 -24.57 33.48 25.41
N ARG A 71 -23.61 34.37 25.65
CA ARG A 71 -23.16 35.34 24.64
C ARG A 71 -22.57 34.66 23.40
N VAL A 72 -21.81 33.58 23.56
CA VAL A 72 -21.30 32.80 22.43
C VAL A 72 -22.45 32.14 21.66
N PHE A 73 -23.45 31.58 22.35
CA PHE A 73 -24.62 30.99 21.68
C PHE A 73 -25.47 32.03 20.94
N GLU A 74 -25.68 33.22 21.50
CA GLU A 74 -26.35 34.32 20.80
C GLU A 74 -25.59 34.71 19.51
N ASN A 75 -24.26 34.80 19.58
CA ASN A 75 -23.43 35.06 18.40
C ASN A 75 -23.55 33.96 17.35
N LEU A 76 -23.54 32.69 17.76
CA LEU A 76 -23.68 31.54 16.86
C LEU A 76 -25.08 31.49 16.22
N ASN A 77 -26.13 31.84 16.97
CA ASN A 77 -27.50 31.89 16.46
C ASN A 77 -27.72 33.02 15.45
N ASN A 78 -26.92 34.10 15.53
CA ASN A 78 -26.97 35.20 14.57
C ASN A 78 -26.28 34.86 13.23
N LEU A 79 -25.51 33.77 13.15
CA LEU A 79 -24.97 33.28 11.90
C LEU A 79 -26.12 32.65 11.09
N SER A 80 -26.22 32.98 9.80
CA SER A 80 -27.21 32.35 8.92
C SER A 80 -26.96 30.85 8.88
N HIS A 81 -27.91 30.06 9.37
CA HIS A 81 -27.81 28.61 9.34
C HIS A 81 -27.78 28.12 7.89
N VAL A 82 -26.73 27.41 7.50
CA VAL A 82 -26.72 26.68 6.23
C VAL A 82 -27.45 25.35 6.50
N PRO A 83 -28.53 25.03 5.77
CA PRO A 83 -29.21 23.76 5.93
C PRO A 83 -28.19 22.63 5.73
N SER A 84 -28.06 21.81 6.76
CA SER A 84 -27.23 20.63 6.91
C SER A 84 -26.70 20.05 5.59
N VAL A 85 -25.45 20.33 5.25
CA VAL A 85 -24.70 19.48 4.33
C VAL A 85 -24.46 18.18 5.10
N GLN A 86 -25.33 17.20 4.89
CA GLN A 86 -25.15 15.86 5.43
C GLN A 86 -23.80 15.34 4.91
N MET A 87 -22.91 14.93 5.83
CA MET A 87 -21.65 14.28 5.47
C MET A 87 -22.01 13.02 4.67
N GLN A 88 -21.77 13.07 3.36
CA GLN A 88 -21.88 11.91 2.46
C GLN A 88 -20.49 11.30 2.33
N GLU A 89 -20.42 9.98 2.34
CA GLU A 89 -19.20 9.25 2.03
C GLU A 89 -18.78 9.60 0.60
N ILE A 90 -17.52 10.01 0.44
CA ILE A 90 -16.95 10.32 -0.87
C ILE A 90 -16.89 8.99 -1.63
N PRO A 91 -17.52 8.86 -2.81
CA PRO A 91 -17.36 7.65 -3.64
C PRO A 91 -15.87 7.40 -3.86
N GLU A 92 -15.43 6.14 -3.82
CA GLU A 92 -14.06 5.83 -4.17
C GLU A 92 -13.74 6.44 -5.54
N ASP A 93 -12.64 7.19 -5.64
CA ASP A 93 -12.11 7.74 -6.89
C ASP A 93 -11.68 6.56 -7.77
N GLY A 94 -12.66 5.89 -8.37
CA GLY A 94 -12.48 4.76 -9.26
C GLY A 94 -11.86 5.25 -10.55
N MET A 95 -10.53 5.32 -10.62
CA MET A 95 -9.87 5.08 -11.89
C MET A 95 -10.21 3.65 -12.29
N GLN A 96 -11.12 3.52 -13.25
CA GLN A 96 -11.33 2.27 -13.96
C GLN A 96 -9.95 1.86 -14.48
N ILE A 97 -9.47 0.69 -14.08
CA ILE A 97 -8.25 0.12 -14.64
C ILE A 97 -8.56 -0.08 -16.12
N ASP A 98 -8.03 0.80 -16.97
CA ASP A 98 -8.24 0.73 -18.40
C ASP A 98 -7.76 -0.64 -18.88
N GLU A 99 -8.64 -1.34 -19.61
CA GLU A 99 -8.40 -2.65 -20.22
C GLU A 99 -7.18 -2.64 -21.17
N SER A 100 -6.67 -1.46 -21.51
CA SER A 100 -5.45 -1.22 -22.29
C SER A 100 -4.17 -1.67 -21.60
N ALA A 101 -4.12 -1.71 -20.26
CA ALA A 101 -2.93 -2.16 -19.54
C ALA A 101 -2.59 -3.64 -19.81
N ALA A 102 -3.61 -4.46 -20.10
CA ALA A 102 -3.42 -5.87 -20.46
C ALA A 102 -2.81 -6.04 -21.86
N GLN A 103 -2.93 -5.03 -22.73
CA GLN A 103 -2.40 -5.05 -24.09
C GLN A 103 -0.90 -4.72 -24.13
N ASP A 104 -0.43 -3.89 -23.19
CA ASP A 104 0.99 -3.55 -23.01
C ASP A 104 1.80 -4.71 -22.37
N GLU A 105 1.13 -5.64 -21.67
CA GLU A 105 1.74 -6.83 -21.07
C GLU A 105 1.79 -8.07 -22.01
N ALA A 106 1.30 -7.94 -23.24
CA ALA A 106 1.30 -9.05 -24.20
C ALA A 106 2.74 -9.42 -24.65
N ASN A 107 3.04 -10.71 -24.64
CA ASN A 107 4.36 -11.22 -25.03
C ASN A 107 4.61 -11.02 -26.54
N PRO A 108 5.69 -10.31 -26.95
CA PRO A 108 5.94 -9.94 -28.35
C PRO A 108 6.20 -11.13 -29.28
N ASP A 109 6.59 -12.28 -28.74
CA ASP A 109 6.89 -13.49 -29.52
C ASP A 109 5.65 -14.38 -29.73
N ARG A 110 4.51 -14.02 -29.14
CA ARG A 110 3.25 -14.74 -29.30
C ARG A 110 2.33 -13.97 -30.22
N ARG A 111 1.78 -14.68 -31.22
CA ARG A 111 0.78 -14.11 -32.12
C ARG A 111 -0.46 -13.71 -31.33
N LEU A 112 -0.86 -12.44 -31.44
CA LEU A 112 -2.10 -11.94 -30.87
C LEU A 112 -3.31 -12.67 -31.50
N PRO A 113 -4.40 -12.91 -30.74
CA PRO A 113 -5.63 -13.47 -31.29
C PRO A 113 -6.25 -12.52 -32.33
N ALA A 114 -6.95 -13.11 -33.32
CA ALA A 114 -7.46 -12.39 -34.49
C ALA A 114 -8.39 -11.21 -34.13
N GLU A 115 -9.19 -11.37 -33.08
CA GLU A 115 -10.11 -10.33 -32.59
C GLU A 115 -9.37 -9.06 -32.15
N ILE A 116 -8.15 -9.21 -31.62
CA ILE A 116 -7.32 -8.09 -31.17
C ILE A 116 -6.60 -7.45 -32.37
N SER A 117 -6.11 -8.24 -33.32
CA SER A 117 -5.47 -7.70 -34.53
C SER A 117 -6.43 -6.91 -35.41
N ASP A 118 -7.68 -7.34 -35.50
CA ASP A 118 -8.71 -6.68 -36.34
C ASP A 118 -9.12 -5.30 -35.78
N HIS A 119 -9.00 -5.10 -34.46
CA HIS A 119 -9.25 -3.81 -33.82
C HIS A 119 -8.05 -2.85 -33.90
N MET A 120 -6.86 -3.35 -34.25
CA MET A 120 -5.65 -2.55 -34.31
C MET A 120 -5.65 -1.69 -35.59
N THR A 121 -5.72 -0.36 -35.42
CA THR A 121 -5.73 0.58 -36.54
C THR A 121 -4.29 0.99 -36.90
N ALA A 122 -3.90 0.81 -38.17
CA ALA A 122 -2.58 1.21 -38.67
C ALA A 122 -2.40 2.73 -38.64
N HIS A 123 -1.18 3.19 -38.35
CA HIS A 123 -0.87 4.61 -38.30
C HIS A 123 -0.91 5.22 -39.72
N PRO A 124 -1.47 6.43 -39.94
CA PRO A 124 -1.64 7.03 -41.28
C PRO A 124 -0.34 7.37 -42.02
N GLY A 125 0.82 7.11 -41.41
CA GLY A 125 2.15 7.29 -42.01
C GLY A 125 2.83 5.99 -42.44
N GLU A 126 2.17 4.84 -42.30
CA GLU A 126 2.67 3.56 -42.78
C GLU A 126 2.33 3.39 -44.27
N PHE A 127 3.36 3.29 -45.12
CA PHE A 127 3.22 3.17 -46.59
C PHE A 127 3.58 1.76 -47.11
N TYR A 128 3.78 0.78 -46.22
CA TYR A 128 4.12 -0.60 -46.59
C TYR A 128 2.84 -1.45 -46.69
N GLU A 129 2.18 -1.45 -47.85
CA GLU A 129 0.90 -2.14 -48.09
C GLU A 129 0.98 -3.69 -48.19
N GLY A 130 2.04 -4.36 -47.74
CA GLY A 130 2.40 -5.68 -48.32
C GLY A 130 2.87 -6.85 -47.46
N GLU A 131 2.94 -6.78 -46.11
CA GLU A 131 3.46 -7.92 -45.32
C GLU A 131 2.41 -8.72 -44.51
N ASN A 132 1.13 -8.33 -44.55
CA ASN A 132 0.06 -9.09 -43.88
C ASN A 132 -0.47 -10.28 -44.70
N GLU A 133 -0.13 -10.37 -45.98
CA GLU A 133 -0.47 -11.52 -46.82
C GLU A 133 0.70 -12.51 -46.82
N SER A 134 0.48 -13.66 -46.19
CA SER A 134 1.34 -14.83 -46.32
C SER A 134 1.33 -15.33 -47.77
N GLU A 135 2.08 -14.67 -48.66
CA GLU A 135 2.33 -15.12 -50.02
C GLU A 135 3.80 -15.51 -50.19
N ASP A 136 4.09 -16.77 -49.85
CA ASP A 136 5.33 -17.47 -50.16
C ASP A 136 5.55 -17.51 -51.68
N ARG A 137 6.40 -16.61 -52.20
CA ARG A 137 6.60 -16.47 -53.66
C ARG A 137 8.01 -16.64 -54.18
N ARG A 138 9.04 -16.92 -53.39
CA ARG A 138 10.40 -17.14 -53.93
C ARG A 138 11.27 -18.02 -53.03
N ASN A 139 11.33 -19.34 -53.30
CA ASN A 139 12.58 -20.02 -53.73
C ASN A 139 12.38 -21.51 -54.08
N ARG A 140 11.68 -21.83 -55.18
CA ARG A 140 11.71 -23.17 -55.78
C ARG A 140 12.91 -23.27 -56.74
N HIS A 141 14.07 -23.70 -56.25
CA HIS A 141 15.17 -24.16 -57.12
C HIS A 141 15.62 -25.56 -56.69
N LYS A 142 15.45 -26.54 -57.59
CA LYS A 142 16.00 -27.89 -57.48
C LYS A 142 17.30 -27.97 -58.29
N TYR A 143 18.41 -28.24 -57.63
CA TYR A 143 19.57 -28.88 -58.26
C TYR A 143 20.18 -29.94 -57.34
N LYS A 144 20.45 -31.08 -57.98
CA LYS A 144 20.93 -32.36 -57.43
C LYS A 144 22.46 -32.32 -57.36
N ARG A 145 23.08 -32.68 -56.21
CA ARG A 145 23.97 -33.86 -56.05
C ARG A 145 24.85 -33.82 -54.77
N SER A 146 24.74 -34.93 -54.03
CA SER A 146 25.73 -35.74 -53.30
C SER A 146 26.97 -35.12 -52.64
N GLY A 147 27.03 -35.26 -51.31
CA GLY A 147 28.25 -35.23 -50.48
C GLY A 147 27.91 -34.99 -49.01
N CYS A 148 27.31 -35.96 -48.30
CA CYS A 148 28.01 -36.79 -47.30
C CYS A 148 28.99 -36.01 -46.39
N LYS A 149 28.56 -35.72 -45.15
CA LYS A 149 29.00 -36.48 -43.95
C LYS A 149 28.20 -36.10 -42.69
N THR A 150 27.85 -37.16 -41.95
CA THR A 150 27.66 -37.28 -40.49
C THR A 150 26.51 -36.47 -39.85
N THR A 151 25.29 -37.02 -39.77
CA THR A 151 24.72 -37.94 -38.75
C THR A 151 24.17 -37.26 -37.49
N ASN A 152 22.83 -37.34 -37.39
CA ASN A 152 21.96 -37.44 -36.21
C ASN A 152 21.80 -36.17 -35.36
N GLY A 153 20.61 -35.66 -35.02
CA GLY A 153 19.23 -36.19 -34.95
C GLY A 153 18.63 -35.57 -33.67
N GLU A 154 17.70 -34.61 -33.77
CA GLU A 154 16.23 -34.77 -33.59
C GLU A 154 15.82 -35.50 -32.31
N GLN A 155 15.15 -34.78 -31.38
CA GLN A 155 13.71 -34.89 -31.02
C GLN A 155 13.48 -35.97 -29.91
N THR A 156 12.61 -35.88 -28.90
CA THR A 156 11.28 -35.26 -28.68
C THR A 156 10.94 -35.34 -27.17
N GLU A 157 10.07 -34.43 -26.70
CA GLU A 157 9.23 -34.37 -25.46
C GLU A 157 8.41 -35.68 -25.15
N PRO A 158 7.62 -35.88 -24.03
CA PRO A 158 7.03 -34.91 -23.06
C PRO A 158 6.86 -35.37 -21.55
N MET A 159 6.35 -34.43 -20.72
CA MET A 159 5.47 -34.51 -19.51
C MET A 159 5.62 -35.60 -18.40
N GLU A 160 5.69 -35.18 -17.12
CA GLU A 160 4.65 -35.34 -16.07
C GLU A 160 5.22 -35.12 -14.64
N GLU A 161 4.37 -34.56 -13.78
CA GLU A 161 4.54 -34.31 -12.34
C GLU A 161 4.64 -35.62 -11.55
N ASP A 162 5.59 -35.76 -10.61
CA ASP A 162 5.44 -36.48 -9.32
C ASP A 162 6.78 -36.86 -8.63
N GLU A 163 7.67 -35.91 -8.30
CA GLU A 163 8.82 -36.23 -7.42
C GLU A 163 9.20 -35.09 -6.46
N MET A 164 8.33 -34.81 -5.47
CA MET A 164 8.78 -34.11 -4.25
C MET A 164 8.09 -34.61 -2.97
N LYS A 165 7.68 -35.88 -2.96
CA LYS A 165 7.09 -36.54 -1.77
C LYS A 165 7.94 -37.70 -1.22
N GLN A 166 8.99 -38.16 -1.93
CA GLN A 166 9.85 -39.24 -1.44
C GLN A 166 10.96 -38.78 -0.49
N ASP A 167 11.39 -37.51 -0.55
CA ASP A 167 12.57 -37.05 0.21
C ASP A 167 12.29 -36.70 1.68
N LYS A 168 11.03 -36.41 2.03
CA LYS A 168 10.63 -36.19 3.44
C LYS A 168 10.45 -37.50 4.21
N SER A 169 9.99 -38.58 3.56
CA SER A 169 9.73 -39.87 4.22
C SER A 169 11.02 -40.59 4.62
N LYS A 170 12.11 -40.44 3.85
CA LYS A 170 13.41 -41.06 4.16
C LYS A 170 14.15 -40.38 5.33
N ARG A 171 13.85 -39.11 5.63
CA ARG A 171 14.50 -38.37 6.72
C ARG A 171 13.90 -38.66 8.10
N ILE A 172 12.61 -39.03 8.15
CA ILE A 172 11.91 -39.37 9.40
C ILE A 172 12.31 -40.78 9.87
N ASN A 173 12.42 -41.75 8.96
CA ASN A 173 12.79 -43.13 9.31
C ASN A 173 14.26 -43.30 9.75
N LYS A 174 15.15 -42.36 9.41
CA LYS A 174 16.56 -42.39 9.85
C LYS A 174 16.75 -41.83 11.27
N GLN A 175 15.85 -40.97 11.75
CA GLN A 175 15.94 -40.41 13.11
C GLN A 175 15.37 -41.36 14.18
N LEU A 176 14.41 -42.23 13.83
CA LEU A 176 13.85 -43.21 14.77
C LEU A 176 14.77 -44.43 15.01
N LEU A 177 15.66 -44.77 14.08
CA LEU A 177 16.53 -45.95 14.21
C LEU A 177 17.85 -45.70 14.98
N VAL A 178 18.10 -44.47 15.43
CA VAL A 178 19.32 -44.08 16.20
C VAL A 178 19.00 -43.93 17.70
N ALA A 179 17.74 -44.10 18.11
CA ALA A 179 17.31 -43.93 19.50
C ALA A 179 17.10 -45.24 20.30
N GLU A 180 17.41 -46.41 19.71
CA GLU A 180 17.29 -47.72 20.38
C GLU A 180 18.56 -48.58 20.28
N GLN A 181 19.71 -48.00 20.62
CA GLN A 181 20.90 -48.73 21.09
C GLN A 181 21.60 -47.97 22.22
#